data_AF-A0A2M8Q8X9-F1
#
_entry.id   AF-A0A2M8Q8X9-F1
#
_cell.length_a   1.000
_cell.length_b   1.000
_cell.length_c   1.000
_cell.angle_alpha   90.00
_cell.angle_beta   90.00
_cell.angle_gamma   90.00
#
_symmetry.space_group_name_H-M   'P 1'
#
loop_
_entity.id
_entity.type
_entity.pdbx_description
1 polymer ?
#
loop_
_entity_poly.entity_id
_entity_poly.type
_entity_poly.pdbx_seq_one_letter_code
_entity_poly.pdbx_strand_id
1 'polypeptide(L)' 'MLNRLDSDLAFVANALKLRAQRQAVLAANLANADTPNYKARDLDFASALRDAMGSGALPLTRT' A
#
# COMPACT_ATOMS: atom_id res chain seq x y z
N MET A 1 -21.03 -13.91 -12.60
CA MET A 1 -20.70 -12.68 -13.34
C MET A 1 -20.65 -11.48 -12.39
N LEU A 2 -21.71 -11.18 -11.63
CA LEU A 2 -21.75 -10.08 -10.64
C LEU A 2 -20.58 -10.13 -9.64
N ASN A 3 -20.37 -11.26 -8.94
CA ASN A 3 -19.30 -11.38 -7.94
C ASN A 3 -17.87 -11.10 -8.46
N ARG A 4 -17.62 -11.26 -9.76
CA ARG A 4 -16.31 -10.96 -10.36
C ARG A 4 -16.12 -9.45 -10.49
N LEU A 5 -17.16 -8.73 -10.89
CA LEU A 5 -17.16 -7.27 -10.97
C LEU A 5 -16.99 -6.66 -9.57
N ASP A 6 -17.71 -7.17 -8.56
CA ASP A 6 -17.52 -6.73 -7.18
C ASP A 6 -16.07 -6.92 -6.69
N SER A 7 -15.44 -8.05 -7.06
CA SER A 7 -14.04 -8.34 -6.72
C SER A 7 -13.06 -7.40 -7.45
N ASP A 8 -13.29 -7.15 -8.74
CA ASP A 8 -12.45 -6.24 -9.54
C ASP A 8 -12.56 -4.79 -9.04
N LEU A 9 -13.77 -4.34 -8.67
CA LEU A 9 -13.98 -3.01 -8.09
C LEU A 9 -13.35 -2.91 -6.69
N ALA A 10 -13.44 -3.95 -5.87
CA ALA A 10 -12.77 -3.99 -4.58
C ALA A 10 -11.25 -3.92 -4.73
N PHE A 11 -10.67 -4.61 -5.71
CA PHE A 11 -9.25 -4.54 -6.04
C PHE A 11 -8.83 -3.11 -6.41
N VAL A 12 -9.51 -2.49 -7.37
CA VAL A 12 -9.19 -1.12 -7.82
C VAL A 12 -9.35 -0.12 -6.66
N ALA A 13 -10.37 -0.27 -5.83
CA ALA A 13 -10.58 0.58 -4.66
C ALA A 13 -9.42 0.47 -3.65
N ASN A 14 -8.94 -0.75 -3.37
CA ASN A 14 -7.79 -0.97 -2.48
C ASN A 14 -6.49 -0.42 -3.08
N ALA A 15 -6.24 -0.66 -4.37
CA ALA A 15 -5.09 -0.11 -5.07
C ALA A 15 -5.08 1.43 -5.04
N LEU A 16 -6.24 2.07 -5.24
CA LEU A 16 -6.36 3.52 -5.19
C LEU A 16 -6.06 4.07 -3.79
N LYS A 17 -6.55 3.40 -2.74
CA LYS A 17 -6.26 3.77 -1.34
C LYS A 17 -4.76 3.68 -1.03
N LEU A 18 -4.11 2.57 -1.39
CA LEU A 18 -2.66 2.40 -1.18
C LEU A 18 -1.85 3.46 -1.96
N ARG A 19 -2.28 3.79 -3.17
CA ARG A 19 -1.65 4.83 -3.96
C ARG A 19 -1.78 6.20 -3.30
N ALA A 20 -2.96 6.53 -2.77
CA ALA A 20 -3.18 7.77 -2.02
C ALA A 20 -2.29 7.83 -0.76
N GLN A 21 -2.15 6.72 -0.03
CA GLN A 21 -1.24 6.63 1.12
C GLN A 21 0.22 6.88 0.72
N ARG A 22 0.68 6.25 -0.37
CA ARG A 22 2.05 6.48 -0.87
C ARG A 22 2.25 7.95 -1.30
N GLN A 23 1.27 8.55 -1.95
CA GLN A 23 1.33 9.97 -2.31
C GLN A 23 1.44 10.87 -1.08
N ALA A 24 0.75 10.56 0.02
CA ALA A 24 0.89 11.30 1.27
C ALA A 24 2.31 11.18 1.86
N VAL A 25 2.92 9.99 1.79
CA VAL A 25 4.31 9.79 2.20
C VAL A 25 5.28 10.59 1.33
N LEU A 26 5.11 10.56 0.01
CA LEU A 26 5.93 11.35 -0.92
C LEU A 26 5.77 12.87 -0.69
N ALA A 27 4.55 13.33 -0.45
CA ALA A 27 4.27 14.73 -0.12
C ALA A 27 4.94 15.13 1.20
N ALA A 28 4.91 14.26 2.21
CA ALA A 28 5.62 14.50 3.48
C ALA A 28 7.14 14.54 3.29
N ASN A 29 7.69 13.66 2.44
CA ASN A 29 9.11 13.70 2.11
C ASN A 29 9.49 15.01 1.40
N LEU A 30 8.66 15.45 0.44
CA LEU A 30 8.89 16.69 -0.28
C LEU A 30 8.82 17.91 0.64
N ALA A 31 7.83 17.96 1.53
CA ALA A 31 7.67 19.05 2.50
C ALA A 31 8.84 19.15 3.49
N ASN A 32 9.51 18.02 3.78
CA ASN A 32 10.65 17.98 4.68
C ASN A 32 11.99 17.80 3.94
N ALA A 33 12.01 17.87 2.61
CA ALA A 33 13.21 17.60 1.81
C ALA A 33 14.38 18.53 2.18
N ASP A 34 14.06 19.77 2.57
CA ASP A 34 15.04 20.79 2.94
C ASP A 34 15.35 20.81 4.45
N THR A 35 14.80 19.87 5.23
CA THR A 35 15.10 19.80 6.67
C THR A 35 16.38 18.98 6.91
N PRO A 36 17.42 19.56 7.54
CA PRO A 36 18.66 18.83 7.80
C PRO A 36 18.43 17.55 8.61
N ASN A 37 19.13 16.47 8.25
CA ASN A 37 19.01 15.13 8.86
C ASN A 37 17.67 14.41 8.64
N TYR A 38 16.78 14.89 7.77
CA TYR A 38 15.53 14.18 7.46
C TYR A 38 15.77 12.89 6.68
N LYS A 39 15.04 11.84 7.06
CA LYS A 39 15.10 10.52 6.41
C LYS A 39 13.79 10.28 5.68
N ALA A 40 13.85 10.28 4.36
CA ALA A 40 12.71 9.96 3.51
C ALA A 40 12.20 8.54 3.80
N ARG A 41 10.89 8.38 3.77
CA ARG A 41 10.20 7.09 3.94
C ARG A 41 9.50 6.71 2.64
N ASP A 42 9.34 5.44 2.36
CA ASP A 42 8.47 4.99 1.27
C ASP A 42 7.64 3.79 1.72
N LEU A 43 6.56 3.55 1.01
CA LEU A 43 5.69 2.40 1.19
C LEU A 43 5.90 1.46 -0.01
N ASP A 44 6.28 0.21 0.27
CA ASP A 44 6.37 -0.82 -0.77
C ASP A 44 4.96 -1.20 -1.26
N PHE A 45 4.52 -0.48 -2.29
CA PHE A 45 3.19 -0.62 -2.86
C PHE A 45 2.90 -2.04 -3.33
N ALA A 46 3.89 -2.73 -3.91
CA ALA A 46 3.68 -4.07 -4.45
C ALA A 46 3.42 -5.07 -3.33
N SER A 47 4.19 -5.01 -2.25
CA SER A 47 3.97 -5.85 -1.07
C SER A 47 2.66 -5.52 -0.37
N ALA A 48 2.39 -4.24 -0.11
CA ALA A 48 1.15 -3.82 0.54
C ALA A 48 -0.10 -4.19 -0.29
N LEU A 49 -0.04 -4.12 -1.62
CA LEU A 49 -1.16 -4.51 -2.48
C LEU A 49 -1.39 -6.01 -2.46
N ARG A 50 -0.33 -6.83 -2.45
CA ARG A 50 -0.43 -8.29 -2.30
C ARG A 50 -1.03 -8.69 -0.96
N ASP A 51 -0.66 -8.00 0.11
CA ASP A 51 -1.21 -8.23 1.45
C ASP A 51 -2.69 -7.83 1.50
N ALA A 52 -3.06 -6.67 0.92
CA ALA A 52 -4.44 -6.19 0.86
C ALA A 52 -5.35 -7.06 -0.03
N MET A 53 -4.79 -7.76 -1.02
CA MET A 53 -5.51 -8.74 -1.84
C MET A 53 -5.68 -10.09 -1.15
N GLY A 54 -5.08 -10.30 0.02
CA GLY A 54 -5.21 -11.56 0.75
C GLY A 54 -4.61 -12.73 -0.02
N SER A 55 -3.29 -12.74 -0.19
CA SER A 55 -2.61 -14.03 -0.35
C SER A 55 -2.77 -14.80 0.97
N GLY A 56 -3.81 -15.65 1.04
CA GLY A 56 -4.04 -16.55 2.15
C GLY A 56 -2.92 -17.59 2.24
N ALA A 57 -1.84 -17.26 2.95
CA ALA A 57 -0.91 -18.18 3.61
C ALA A 57 0.25 -17.39 4.22
N LEU A 58 0.06 -16.88 5.43
CA LEU A 58 1.16 -16.90 6.40
C LEU A 58 0.85 -18.03 7.38
N PRO A 59 1.39 -19.25 7.21
CA PRO A 59 1.57 -20.11 8.37
C PRO A 59 2.51 -19.37 9.32
N LEU A 60 1.95 -18.92 10.43
CA LEU A 60 2.72 -18.50 11.59
C LEU A 60 3.46 -19.73 12.12
N THR A 61 4.63 -20.04 11.54
CA THR A 61 5.59 -20.91 12.20
C THR A 61 6.14 -20.13 13.39
N ARG A 62 5.53 -20.37 14.56
CA ARG A 62 6.17 -20.10 15.85
C ARG A 62 7.41 -20.99 15.94
N THR A 63 8.56 -20.36 16.13
CA THR A 63 9.72 -20.96 16.79
C THR A 63 9.85 -20.32 18.15
#